data_AF-J2VYI4-F1
#
_entry.id   AF-J2VYI4-F1
#
_cell.length_a   1.000
_cell.length_b   1.000
_cell.length_c   1.000
_cell.angle_alpha   90.00
_cell.angle_beta   90.00
_cell.angle_gamma   90.00
#
_symmetry.space_group_name_H-M   'P 1'
#
loop_
_entity.id
_entity.type
_entity.pdbx_description
1 polymer ?
#
loop_
_entity_poly.entity_id
_entity_poly.type
_entity_poly.pdbx_seq_one_letter_code
_entity_poly.pdbx_strand_id
1 'polypeptide(L)'
;MPFDNPSKSTYSQADWDLMQAAYDKAAQTLVVKSSTDDDAKVIAETVMTAFNRGNKDINSLAALAVITAINSHPSISEQTYQRKRSG
;
A
#
# COMPACT_ATOMS: atom_id res chain seq x y z
N MET A 1 7.93 -12.39 6.25
CA MET A 1 6.87 -11.50 5.70
C MET A 1 7.38 -10.07 5.80
N PRO A 2 6.98 -9.10 4.97
CA PRO A 2 7.73 -7.85 4.78
C PRO A 2 7.65 -6.83 5.94
N PHE A 3 7.21 -7.26 7.12
CA PHE A 3 7.11 -6.43 8.32
C PHE A 3 7.68 -7.17 9.54
N ASP A 4 8.92 -7.63 9.44
CA ASP A 4 9.65 -8.08 10.61
C ASP A 4 10.16 -6.85 11.38
N ASN A 5 9.60 -6.61 12.57
CA ASN A 5 9.99 -5.53 13.47
C ASN A 5 11.44 -5.76 13.95
N PRO A 6 12.44 -5.00 13.48
CA PRO A 6 13.80 -5.19 13.95
C PRO A 6 13.88 -4.72 15.39
N SER A 7 14.42 -5.57 16.27
CA SER A 7 14.53 -5.44 17.73
C SER A 7 15.29 -4.20 18.26
N LYS A 8 15.62 -3.25 17.38
CA LYS A 8 15.95 -1.84 17.67
C LYS A 8 14.91 -0.94 17.00
N SER A 9 13.66 -0.98 17.46
CA SER A 9 12.57 -0.31 16.78
C SER A 9 12.60 1.19 17.07
N THR A 10 12.79 2.01 16.03
CA THR A 10 12.53 3.46 16.06
C THR A 10 11.05 3.77 16.35
N TYR A 11 10.17 2.77 16.28
CA TYR A 11 8.73 2.87 16.35
C TYR A 11 8.20 2.15 17.58
N SER A 12 7.19 2.73 18.24
CA SER A 12 6.45 2.03 19.28
C SER A 12 5.57 0.92 18.69
N GLN A 13 5.09 -0.02 19.51
CA GLN A 13 4.13 -1.02 19.07
C GLN A 13 2.86 -0.38 18.46
N ALA A 14 2.40 0.74 19.04
CA ALA A 14 1.26 1.48 18.52
C ALA A 14 1.52 2.08 17.12
N ASP A 15 2.75 2.54 16.87
CA ASP A 15 3.12 3.04 15.54
C ASP A 15 3.17 1.91 14.52
N TRP A 16 3.65 0.72 14.93
CA TRP A 16 3.61 -0.50 14.13
C TRP A 16 2.18 -0.95 13.80
N ASP A 17 1.30 -0.99 14.79
CA ASP A 17 -0.10 -1.39 14.59
C ASP A 17 -0.82 -0.43 13.62
N LEU A 18 -0.48 0.86 13.67
CA LEU A 18 -1.02 1.89 12.79
C LEU A 18 -0.54 1.70 11.35
N MET A 19 0.77 1.50 11.16
CA MET A 19 1.33 1.21 9.84
C MET A 19 0.77 -0.09 9.25
N GLN A 20 0.64 -1.14 10.07
CA GLN A 20 0.07 -2.42 9.65
C GLN A 20 -1.39 -2.26 9.22
N ALA A 21 -2.21 -1.53 9.99
CA ALA A 21 -3.60 -1.28 9.63
C ALA A 21 -3.74 -0.49 8.32
N ALA A 22 -2.85 0.49 8.08
CA ALA A 22 -2.83 1.24 6.83
C ALA A 22 -2.41 0.37 5.64
N TYR A 23 -1.40 -0.48 5.85
CA TYR A 23 -0.96 -1.46 4.86
C TYR A 23 -2.08 -2.43 4.50
N ASP A 24 -2.72 -3.07 5.48
CA ASP A 24 -3.79 -4.06 5.26
C ASP A 24 -4.97 -3.43 4.50
N LYS A 25 -5.31 -2.18 4.82
CA LYS A 25 -6.38 -1.45 4.13
C LYS A 25 -6.02 -1.11 2.67
N ALA A 26 -4.79 -0.69 2.42
CA ALA A 26 -4.30 -0.44 1.06
C ALA A 26 -4.21 -1.74 0.25
N ALA A 27 -3.68 -2.79 0.86
CA ALA A 27 -3.59 -4.12 0.27
C ALA A 27 -4.98 -4.66 -0.08
N GLN A 28 -5.98 -4.58 0.80
CA GLN A 28 -7.36 -4.97 0.47
C GLN A 28 -7.92 -4.20 -0.74
N THR A 29 -7.61 -2.90 -0.85
CA THR A 29 -8.05 -2.07 -1.97
C THR A 29 -7.38 -2.46 -3.29
N LEU A 30 -6.10 -2.84 -3.24
CA LEU A 30 -5.35 -3.28 -4.41
C LEU A 30 -5.56 -4.75 -4.75
N VAL A 31 -5.82 -5.65 -3.80
CA VAL A 31 -6.13 -7.07 -4.06
C VAL A 31 -7.42 -7.21 -4.90
N VAL A 32 -8.35 -6.26 -4.78
CA VAL A 32 -9.51 -6.14 -5.69
C VAL A 32 -9.10 -5.76 -7.13
N LYS A 33 -7.88 -5.22 -7.34
CA LYS A 33 -7.41 -4.61 -8.60
C LYS A 33 -6.15 -5.24 -9.24
N SER A 34 -5.21 -5.80 -8.47
CA SER A 34 -3.94 -6.42 -8.91
C SER A 34 -3.17 -6.92 -7.69
N SER A 35 -2.76 -8.19 -7.70
CA SER A 35 -1.99 -8.82 -6.61
C SER A 35 -0.61 -9.20 -7.14
N THR A 36 0.31 -8.23 -7.19
CA THR A 36 1.73 -8.51 -7.42
C THR A 36 2.54 -8.21 -6.16
N ASP A 37 3.61 -8.99 -5.92
CA ASP A 37 4.52 -8.77 -4.78
C ASP A 37 5.19 -7.39 -4.81
N ASP A 38 5.29 -6.78 -6.00
CA ASP A 38 5.79 -5.42 -6.19
C ASP A 38 4.82 -4.37 -5.61
N ASP A 39 3.51 -4.54 -5.81
CA ASP A 39 2.48 -3.65 -5.23
C ASP A 39 2.57 -3.66 -3.69
N ALA A 40 2.74 -4.85 -3.10
CA ALA A 40 2.90 -5.01 -1.67
C ALA A 40 4.12 -4.25 -1.13
N LYS A 41 5.25 -4.27 -1.86
CA LYS A 41 6.45 -3.52 -1.47
C LYS A 41 6.23 -2.00 -1.54
N VAL A 42 5.62 -1.52 -2.63
CA VAL A 42 5.35 -0.09 -2.82
C VAL A 42 4.42 0.46 -1.73
N ILE A 43 3.40 -0.30 -1.33
CA ILE A 43 2.50 0.08 -0.23
C ILE A 43 3.29 0.22 1.07
N ALA A 44 4.08 -0.80 1.43
CA ALA A 44 4.85 -0.82 2.68
C ALA A 44 5.78 0.40 2.80
N GLU A 45 6.56 0.68 1.76
CA GLU A 45 7.48 1.82 1.71
C GLU A 45 6.75 3.17 1.78
N THR A 46 5.59 3.27 1.12
CA THR A 46 4.78 4.49 1.13
C THR A 46 4.17 4.76 2.51
N VAL A 47 3.61 3.73 3.16
CA VAL A 47 3.06 3.84 4.51
C VAL A 47 4.15 4.27 5.50
N MET A 48 5.31 3.63 5.48
CA MET A 48 6.43 3.99 6.36
C MET A 48 6.91 5.43 6.10
N THR A 49 7.05 5.83 4.83
CA THR A 49 7.51 7.17 4.47
C THR A 49 6.51 8.25 4.92
N ALA A 50 5.22 8.04 4.68
CA ALA A 50 4.19 8.98 5.07
C ALA A 50 4.04 9.07 6.59
N PHE A 51 4.19 7.95 7.29
CA PHE A 51 4.24 7.91 8.74
C PHE A 51 5.43 8.72 9.30
N ASN A 52 6.62 8.53 8.72
CA ASN A 52 7.83 9.27 9.09
C ASN A 52 7.72 10.78 8.84
N ARG A 53 6.85 11.21 7.93
CA ARG A 53 6.53 12.61 7.68
C ARG A 53 5.51 13.20 8.67
N GLY A 54 5.05 12.41 9.65
CA GLY A 54 4.12 12.82 10.70
C GLY A 54 2.66 12.46 10.42
N ASN A 55 2.35 11.74 9.34
CA ASN A 55 0.99 11.28 9.09
C ASN A 55 0.67 10.04 9.93
N LYS A 56 -0.20 10.19 10.93
CA LYS A 56 -0.66 9.08 11.78
C LYS A 56 -2.12 8.67 11.51
N ASP A 57 -2.71 9.12 10.41
CA ASP A 57 -4.07 8.71 10.04
C ASP A 57 -4.03 7.49 9.12
N ILE A 58 -4.64 6.38 9.55
CA ILE A 58 -4.68 5.10 8.83
C ILE A 58 -5.28 5.27 7.43
N ASN A 59 -6.34 6.06 7.30
CA ASN A 59 -7.04 6.25 6.03
C ASN A 59 -6.18 7.01 5.02
N SER A 60 -5.51 8.06 5.49
CA SER A 60 -4.63 8.91 4.70
C SER A 60 -3.38 8.15 4.26
N LEU A 61 -2.78 7.36 5.16
CA LEU A 61 -1.66 6.47 4.83
C LEU A 61 -2.06 5.43 3.78
N ALA A 62 -3.20 4.77 3.96
CA ALA A 62 -3.70 3.78 3.02
C ALA A 62 -4.02 4.39 1.64
N ALA A 63 -4.68 5.55 1.62
CA ALA A 63 -5.02 6.24 0.36
C ALA A 63 -3.77 6.64 -0.42
N LEU A 64 -2.76 7.19 0.25
CA LEU A 64 -1.47 7.53 -0.37
C LEU A 64 -0.79 6.29 -0.94
N ALA A 65 -0.75 5.20 -0.19
CA ALA A 65 -0.15 3.96 -0.63
C ALA A 65 -0.85 3.36 -1.87
N VAL A 66 -2.18 3.38 -1.89
CA VAL A 66 -2.99 2.92 -3.04
C VAL A 66 -2.72 3.80 -4.27
N ILE A 67 -2.72 5.12 -4.12
CA ILE A 67 -2.46 6.06 -5.23
C ILE A 67 -1.06 5.84 -5.80
N THR A 68 -0.05 5.73 -4.92
CA THR A 68 1.33 5.49 -5.34
C THR A 68 1.46 4.16 -6.09
N ALA A 69 0.89 3.07 -5.57
CA ALA A 69 0.96 1.77 -6.23
C ALA A 69 0.28 1.78 -7.62
N ILE A 70 -0.90 2.40 -7.75
CA ILE A 70 -1.57 2.56 -9.06
C ILE A 70 -0.69 3.35 -10.04
N ASN A 71 -0.04 4.42 -9.59
CA ASN A 71 0.84 5.23 -10.43
C ASN A 71 2.16 4.51 -10.79
N SER A 72 2.67 3.67 -9.90
CA SER A 72 3.87 2.86 -10.12
C SER A 72 3.63 1.73 -11.11
N HIS A 73 2.40 1.20 -11.18
CA HIS A 73 2.01 0.11 -12.08
C HIS A 73 0.85 0.56 -13.00
N PRO A 74 1.12 1.33 -14.07
CA PRO A 74 0.08 1.81 -14.98
C PRO A 74 -0.69 0.68 -15.69
N SER A 75 -0.18 -0.55 -15.68
CA SER A 75 -0.89 -1.76 -16.15
C SER A 75 -2.18 -2.06 -15.35
N ILE A 76 -2.34 -1.51 -14.15
CA ILE A 76 -3.58 -1.58 -13.36
C ILE A 76 -4.71 -0.72 -13.98
N SER A 77 -4.37 0.27 -14.82
CA SER A 77 -5.35 1.13 -15.49
C SER A 77 -5.87 0.57 -16.83
N GLU A 78 -5.14 -0.36 -17.46
CA GLU A 78 -5.47 -0.84 -18.82
C GLU A 78 -6.40 -2.07 -18.87
N GLN A 79 -6.57 -2.83 -17.78
CA GLN A 79 -7.46 -4.00 -17.82
C GLN A 79 -8.96 -3.66 -17.95
N THR A 80 -9.36 -2.41 -17.72
CA THR A 80 -10.76 -1.99 -17.90
C THR A 80 -11.09 -1.63 -19.36
N TYR A 81 -10.10 -1.34 -20.21
CA TYR A 81 -10.35 -0.89 -21.58
C TYR A 81 -10.21 -1.96 -22.67
N GLN A 82 -9.68 -3.15 -22.36
CA GLN A 82 -9.49 -4.23 -23.34
C GLN A 82 -10.67 -5.22 -23.45
N ARG A 83 -11.72 -5.12 -22.61
CA ARG A 83 -12.89 -6.03 -22.69
C ARG A 83 -14.01 -5.61 -23.64
N LYS A 84 -13.86 -4.52 -24.41
CA LYS A 84 -14.91 -4.00 -25.32
C LYS A 84 -14.50 -3.88 -26.80
N ARG A 85 -13.54 -4.68 -27.27
CA ARG A 85 -13.20 -4.79 -28.70
C ARG A 85 -12.93 -6.23 -29.12
N SER A 86 -13.83 -7.15 -28.81
CA SER A 86 -13.91 -8.47 -29.45
C SER A 86 -15.27 -9.07 -29.12
N GLY A 87 -16.19 -9.00 -30.08
CA GLY A 87 -17.59 -9.41 -29.96
C GLY A 87 -18.41 -8.69 -31.00
#